data_AF-A0A9D9WN56-F1
#
_entry.id   AF-A0A9D9WN56-F1
#
_cell.length_a   1.000
_cell.length_b   1.000
_cell.length_c   1.000
_cell.angle_alpha   90.00
_cell.angle_beta   90.00
_cell.angle_gamma   90.00
#
_symmetry.space_group_name_H-M   'P 1'
#
loop_
_entity.id
_entity.type
_entity.pdbx_description
1 polymer ?
#
loop_
_entity_poly.entity_id
_entity_poly.type
_entity_poly.pdbx_seq_one_letter_code
_entity_poly.pdbx_strand_id
1 'polypeptide(L)'
;YSFEVADVKMHFTLFDMYEKEAKNCLENKLVIPAYDYVLKCSHTFNNLDARGAISTTERMSYILRVRELAKGCAEQFVEVRKNLGYPLLKK
;
A
#
# COMPACT_ATOMS: atom_id res chain seq x y z
N TYR A 1 -20.88 -1.36 7.43
CA TYR A 1 -19.80 -0.46 7.89
C TYR A 1 -19.29 0.43 6.76
N SER A 2 -18.61 -0.13 5.75
CA SER A 2 -17.91 0.65 4.71
C SER A 2 -18.77 1.50 3.78
N PHE A 3 -20.09 1.32 3.73
CA PHE A 3 -20.98 2.17 2.92
C PHE A 3 -21.57 3.34 3.71
N GLU A 4 -21.83 3.17 5.01
CA GLU A 4 -22.68 4.08 5.78
C GLU A 4 -22.05 4.62 7.06
N VAL A 5 -21.19 3.84 7.73
CA VAL A 5 -20.77 4.10 9.11
C VAL A 5 -19.30 4.50 9.21
N ALA A 6 -18.44 4.01 8.32
CA ALA A 6 -17.01 4.25 8.41
C ALA A 6 -16.68 5.75 8.49
N ASP A 7 -15.80 6.12 9.44
CA ASP A 7 -15.34 7.50 9.62
C ASP A 7 -14.38 7.87 8.49
N VAL A 8 -14.88 8.67 7.55
CA VAL A 8 -14.14 9.12 6.37
C VAL A 8 -12.87 9.89 6.74
N LYS A 9 -12.93 10.78 7.74
CA LYS A 9 -11.80 11.63 8.12
C LYS A 9 -10.68 10.77 8.70
N MET A 10 -11.03 9.84 9.58
CA MET A 10 -10.08 8.87 10.13
C MET A 10 -9.42 8.06 9.01
N HIS A 11 -10.18 7.55 8.04
CA HIS A 11 -9.61 6.73 6.95
C HIS A 11 -8.67 7.54 6.04
N PHE A 12 -8.95 8.81 5.74
CA PHE A 12 -8.00 9.64 5.01
C PHE A 12 -6.68 9.80 5.79
N THR A 13 -6.76 10.10 7.10
CA THR A 13 -5.57 10.18 7.96
C THR A 13 -4.80 8.86 8.00
N LEU A 14 -5.51 7.73 8.14
CA LEU A 14 -4.89 6.40 8.15
C LEU A 14 -4.21 6.10 6.81
N PHE A 15 -4.82 6.45 5.67
CA PHE A 15 -4.22 6.25 4.36
C PHE A 15 -2.87 6.98 4.26
N ASP A 16 -2.83 8.26 4.63
CA ASP A 16 -1.60 9.05 4.55
C ASP A 16 -0.54 8.56 5.54
N MET A 17 -0.93 8.14 6.75
CA MET A 17 -0.02 7.53 7.72
C MET A 17 0.57 6.22 7.22
N TYR A 18 -0.25 5.33 6.68
CA TYR A 18 0.20 4.04 6.14
C TYR A 18 1.08 4.22 4.90
N GLU A 19 0.73 5.16 4.02
CA GLU A 19 1.54 5.45 2.82
C GLU A 19 2.93 5.98 3.22
N LYS A 20 2.98 6.88 4.21
CA LYS A 20 4.24 7.39 4.76
C LYS A 20 5.08 6.26 5.36
N GLU A 21 4.47 5.38 6.15
CA GLU A 21 5.20 4.29 6.81
C GLU A 21 5.65 3.21 5.82
N ALA A 22 4.88 2.94 4.76
CA ALA A 22 5.31 2.09 3.66
C ALA A 22 6.57 2.64 2.98
N LYS A 23 6.62 3.95 2.71
CA LYS A 23 7.81 4.62 2.14
C LYS A 23 9.01 4.52 3.08
N ASN A 24 8.82 4.79 4.37
CA ASN A 24 9.87 4.64 5.39
C ASN A 24 10.44 3.21 5.43
N CYS A 25 9.58 2.19 5.36
CA CYS A 25 10.01 0.78 5.31
C CYS A 25 10.81 0.48 4.03
N LEU A 26 10.36 0.97 2.87
CA LEU A 26 11.07 0.79 1.60
C LEU A 26 12.45 1.45 1.61
N GLU A 27 12.57 2.67 2.14
CA GLU A 27 13.84 3.39 2.30
C GLU A 27 14.84 2.58 3.15
N ASN A 28 14.35 1.88 4.18
CA ASN A 28 15.15 1.04 5.06
C ASN A 28 15.29 -0.42 4.60
N LYS A 29 14.86 -0.75 3.38
CA LYS A 29 14.91 -2.11 2.80
C LYS A 29 14.13 -3.17 3.57
N LEU A 30 13.10 -2.76 4.29
CA LEU A 30 12.19 -3.63 5.04
C LEU A 30 10.96 -3.98 4.19
N VAL A 31 11.16 -4.84 3.19
CA VAL A 31 10.15 -5.13 2.17
C VAL A 31 8.87 -5.79 2.70
N ILE A 32 8.99 -6.69 3.69
CA ILE A 32 7.81 -7.39 4.24
C ILE A 32 6.92 -6.42 5.04
N PRO A 33 7.45 -5.63 5.99
CA PRO A 33 6.67 -4.56 6.64
C PRO A 33 6.12 -3.52 5.66
N ALA A 34 6.89 -3.12 4.63
CA ALA A 34 6.42 -2.19 3.62
C ALA A 34 5.15 -2.72 2.93
N TYR A 35 5.16 -3.99 2.55
CA TYR A 35 4.02 -4.63 1.88
C TYR A 35 2.77 -4.71 2.79
N ASP A 36 2.94 -4.95 4.09
CA ASP A 36 1.82 -4.90 5.04
C ASP A 36 1.15 -3.52 5.05
N TYR A 37 1.92 -2.43 4.99
CA TYR A 37 1.37 -1.09 4.88
C TYR A 37 0.71 -0.83 3.52
N VAL A 38 1.21 -1.41 2.42
CA VAL A 38 0.51 -1.36 1.12
C VAL A 38 -0.87 -2.01 1.21
N LEU A 39 -0.99 -3.16 1.87
CA LEU A 39 -2.28 -3.83 2.07
C LEU A 39 -3.24 -2.97 2.90
N LYS A 40 -2.73 -2.31 3.95
CA LYS A 40 -3.51 -1.36 4.76
C LYS A 40 -3.96 -0.15 3.94
N CYS A 41 -3.11 0.43 3.10
CA CYS A 41 -3.49 1.51 2.17
C CYS A 41 -4.60 1.05 1.22
N SER A 42 -4.45 -0.13 0.60
CA SER A 42 -5.44 -0.68 -0.32
C SER A 42 -6.80 -0.88 0.35
N HIS A 43 -6.82 -1.48 1.55
CA HIS A 43 -8.06 -1.68 2.29
C HIS A 43 -8.71 -0.37 2.71
N THR A 44 -7.92 0.59 3.18
CA THR A 44 -8.40 1.92 3.59
C THR A 44 -8.99 2.69 2.41
N PHE A 45 -8.33 2.64 1.25
CA PHE A 45 -8.84 3.19 0.00
C PHE A 45 -10.18 2.56 -0.39
N ASN A 46 -10.31 1.24 -0.33
CA ASN A 46 -11.57 0.56 -0.66
C ASN A 46 -12.72 1.00 0.25
N ASN A 47 -12.44 1.20 1.55
CA ASN A 47 -13.45 1.73 2.47
C ASN A 47 -13.85 3.17 2.11
N LEU A 48 -12.89 4.04 1.80
CA LEU A 48 -13.17 5.42 1.36
C LEU A 48 -13.97 5.47 0.05
N ASP A 49 -13.62 4.61 -0.90
CA ASP A 49 -14.29 4.50 -2.18
C ASP A 49 -15.73 3.99 -2.02
N ALA A 50 -15.94 2.97 -1.18
CA ALA A 50 -17.26 2.46 -0.84
C ALA A 50 -18.14 3.49 -0.10
N ARG A 51 -17.54 4.38 0.72
CA ARG A 51 -18.25 5.51 1.34
C ARG A 51 -18.65 6.61 0.35
N GLY A 52 -18.20 6.54 -0.90
CA GLY A 52 -18.38 7.61 -1.89
C GLY A 52 -17.60 8.88 -1.54
N ALA A 53 -16.56 8.76 -0.70
CA ALA A 53 -15.76 9.90 -0.23
C ALA A 53 -14.64 10.30 -1.22
N ILE A 54 -14.40 9.49 -2.25
CA ILE A 54 -13.41 9.71 -3.29
C ILE A 54 -14.15 9.95 -4.61
N SER A 55 -13.88 11.09 -5.26
CA SER A 55 -14.43 11.37 -6.59
C SER A 55 -13.83 10.48 -7.67
N THR A 56 -14.48 10.41 -8.83
CA THR A 56 -13.99 9.63 -9.98
C THR A 56 -12.61 10.07 -10.46
N THR A 57 -12.29 11.37 -10.36
CA THR A 57 -10.98 11.93 -10.69
C THR A 57 -9.92 11.59 -9.64
N GLU A 58 -10.27 11.66 -8.36
CA GLU A 58 -9.35 11.32 -7.27
C GLU A 58 -9.06 9.82 -7.19
N ARG A 59 -10.02 8.96 -7.56
CA ARG A 59 -9.89 7.50 -7.51
C ARG A 59 -8.64 7.02 -8.23
N MET A 60 -8.38 7.55 -9.43
CA MET A 60 -7.20 7.18 -10.21
C MET A 60 -5.89 7.57 -9.50
N SER A 61 -5.85 8.71 -8.82
CA SER A 61 -4.68 9.15 -8.05
C SER A 61 -4.35 8.20 -6.90
N TYR A 62 -5.37 7.80 -6.12
CA TYR A 62 -5.17 6.83 -5.02
C TYR A 62 -4.72 5.45 -5.53
N ILE A 63 -5.30 4.96 -6.63
CA ILE A 63 -4.88 3.69 -7.25
C ILE A 63 -3.41 3.76 -7.66
N LEU A 64 -2.97 4.86 -8.28
CA LEU A 64 -1.57 5.05 -8.67
C LEU A 64 -0.65 5.08 -7.45
N ARG A 65 -1.00 5.78 -6.38
CA ARG A 65 -0.22 5.81 -5.13
C ARG A 65 0.00 4.40 -4.56
N VAL A 66 -1.06 3.61 -4.43
CA VAL A 66 -0.96 2.22 -3.92
C VAL A 66 -0.13 1.35 -4.87
N ARG A 67 -0.32 1.51 -6.18
CA ARG A 67 0.43 0.77 -7.21
C ARG A 67 1.93 1.05 -7.16
N GLU A 68 2.33 2.30 -6.99
CA GLU A 68 3.75 2.67 -6.90
C GLU A 68 4.41 2.04 -5.67
N LEU A 69 3.73 2.03 -4.51
CA LEU A 69 4.26 1.33 -3.33
C LEU A 69 4.38 -0.18 -3.56
N ALA A 70 3.36 -0.80 -4.15
CA ALA A 70 3.36 -2.24 -4.45
C ALA A 70 4.49 -2.61 -5.41
N LYS A 71 4.71 -1.77 -6.44
CA LYS A 71 5.83 -1.93 -7.39
C LYS A 71 7.18 -1.83 -6.68
N GLY A 72 7.38 -0.81 -5.84
CA GLY A 72 8.60 -0.66 -5.05
C GLY A 72 8.86 -1.87 -4.14
N CYS A 73 7.80 -2.41 -3.52
CA CYS A 73 7.92 -3.66 -2.74
C CYS A 73 8.35 -4.84 -3.62
N ALA A 74 7.77 -5.00 -4.80
CA ALA A 74 8.11 -6.10 -5.71
C ALA A 74 9.57 -6.02 -6.19
N GLU A 75 10.02 -4.84 -6.62
CA GLU A 75 11.40 -4.59 -7.06
C GLU A 75 12.39 -4.89 -5.93
N GLN A 76 12.13 -4.38 -4.73
CA GLN A 76 12.99 -4.60 -3.57
C GLN A 76 12.98 -6.07 -3.12
N PHE A 77 11.85 -6.76 -3.21
CA PHE A 77 11.76 -8.18 -2.90
C PHE A 77 12.65 -9.00 -3.85
N VAL A 78 12.58 -8.75 -5.16
CA VAL A 78 13.43 -9.41 -6.14
C VAL A 78 14.91 -9.18 -5.84
N GLU A 79 15.29 -7.94 -5.49
CA GLU A 79 16.66 -7.61 -5.11
C GLU A 79 17.12 -8.35 -3.86
N VAL A 80 16.29 -8.42 -2.82
CA VAL A 80 16.58 -9.23 -1.61
C VAL A 80 16.76 -10.70 -1.97
N ARG A 81 15.91 -11.26 -2.85
CA ARG A 81 16.04 -12.65 -3.29
C ARG A 81 17.32 -12.89 -4.07
N LYS A 82 17.71 -11.97 -4.96
CA LYS A 82 18.96 -12.02 -5.71
C LYS A 82 20.17 -12.04 -4.78
N ASN A 83 20.20 -11.16 -3.77
CA ASN A 83 21.28 -11.10 -2.78
C ASN A 83 21.38 -12.37 -1.92
N LEU A 84 20.28 -13.10 -1.76
CA LEU A 84 20.25 -14.41 -1.09
C LEU A 84 20.52 -15.59 -2.04
N GLY A 85 20.80 -15.35 -3.32
CA GLY A 85 21.02 -16.42 -4.31
C GLY A 85 19.75 -17.15 -4.74
N TYR A 86 18.60 -16.48 -4.74
CA TYR A 86 17.28 -17.01 -5.11
C TYR A 86 16.87 -18.30 -4.38
N PRO A 87 16.83 -18.31 -3.05
CA PRO A 87 16.62 -19.53 -2.25
C PRO A 87 15.26 -20.21 -2.44
N LEU A 88 14.29 -19.53 -3.06
CA LEU A 88 12.94 -20.04 -3.31
C LEU A 88 12.70 -20.47 -4.76
N LEU A 89 13.66 -20.25 -5.67
CA LEU A 89 13.56 -20.78 -7.02
C LEU A 89 13.97 -22.26 -6.97
N LYS A 90 13.10 -23.14 -7.48
CA LYS A 90 13.49 -24.52 -7.76
C LYS A 90 14.55 -24.48 -8.86
N LYS A 91 15.64 -25.22 -8.66
CA LYS A 91 16.63 -25.47 -9.71
C LYS A 91 16.04 -26.30 -10.84
#